data_AF-A0A923D1T7-F1
#
_entry.id   AF-A0A923D1T7-F1
#
_cell.length_a   1.000
_cell.length_b   1.000
_cell.length_c   1.000
_cell.angle_alpha   90.00
_cell.angle_beta   90.00
_cell.angle_gamma   90.00
#
_symmetry.space_group_name_H-M   'P 1'
#
loop_
_entity.id
_entity.type
_entity.pdbx_description
1 polymer ?
#
loop_
_entity_poly.entity_id
_entity_poly.type
_entity_poly.pdbx_seq_one_letter_code
_entity_poly.pdbx_strand_id
1 'polypeptide(L)'
;MIRDLEELREKAIAELNQAETEEALLTVRTRYLGRKGLLTGLLRNISQTTPEERPYFGKRSNEIKEILTGAIDEALQRLSHKKREHALQKEKIDVTLPGRAVRP
;
A
#
# COMPACT_ATOMS: atom_id res chain seq x y z
N MET A 1 4.00 -9.39 -23.72
CA MET A 1 4.48 -8.06 -23.26
C MET A 1 3.38 -7.22 -22.63
N ILE A 2 2.33 -6.77 -23.34
CA ILE A 2 1.19 -6.07 -22.69
C ILE A 2 0.44 -7.00 -21.72
N ARG A 3 0.34 -8.29 -22.06
CA ARG A 3 -0.22 -9.35 -21.21
C ARG A 3 0.46 -9.44 -19.85
N ASP A 4 1.79 -9.39 -19.80
CA ASP A 4 2.55 -9.53 -18.55
C ASP A 4 2.26 -8.41 -17.55
N LEU A 5 2.03 -7.19 -18.03
CA LEU A 5 1.65 -6.03 -17.22
C LEU A 5 0.23 -6.19 -16.63
N GLU A 6 -0.68 -6.71 -17.45
CA GLU A 6 -2.07 -6.90 -17.09
C GLU A 6 -2.24 -8.08 -16.12
N GLU A 7 -1.52 -9.19 -16.33
CA GLU A 7 -1.44 -10.31 -15.39
C GLU A 7 -0.84 -9.89 -14.04
N LEU A 8 0.17 -9.02 -14.07
CA LEU A 8 0.80 -8.50 -12.85
C LEU A 8 -0.15 -7.57 -12.11
N ARG A 9 -0.94 -6.77 -12.82
CA ARG A 9 -2.04 -5.98 -12.24
C ARG A 9 -3.11 -6.88 -11.62
N GLU A 10 -3.57 -7.91 -12.32
CA GLU A 10 -4.57 -8.85 -11.80
C GLU A 10 -4.06 -9.57 -10.55
N LYS A 11 -2.83 -10.09 -10.57
CA LYS A 11 -2.21 -10.72 -9.40
C LYS A 11 -2.06 -9.74 -8.24
N ALA A 12 -1.66 -8.50 -8.51
CA ALA A 12 -1.56 -7.47 -7.49
C ALA A 12 -2.93 -7.14 -6.88
N ILE A 13 -4.00 -7.05 -7.67
CA ILE A 13 -5.37 -6.83 -7.18
C ILE A 13 -5.88 -8.06 -6.40
N ALA A 14 -5.56 -9.28 -6.85
CA ALA A 14 -5.94 -10.49 -6.14
C ALA A 14 -5.24 -10.60 -4.78
N GLU A 15 -3.93 -10.32 -4.73
CA GLU A 15 -3.21 -10.28 -3.45
C GLU A 15 -3.64 -9.10 -2.58
N LEU A 16 -3.99 -7.95 -3.17
CA LEU A 16 -4.56 -6.81 -2.43
C LEU A 16 -5.89 -7.19 -1.77
N ASN A 17 -6.76 -7.92 -2.49
CA ASN A 17 -8.03 -8.41 -1.92
C ASN A 17 -7.81 -9.46 -0.82
N GLN A 18 -6.77 -10.28 -0.93
CA GLN A 18 -6.39 -11.21 0.15
C GLN A 18 -5.69 -10.52 1.32
N ALA A 19 -5.14 -9.33 1.11
CA ALA A 19 -4.43 -8.55 2.11
C ALA A 19 -5.39 -7.69 2.95
N GLU A 20 -6.01 -8.30 3.96
CA GLU A 20 -6.84 -7.57 4.95
C GLU A 20 -6.04 -6.89 6.08
N THR A 21 -4.74 -7.18 6.17
CA THR A 21 -3.85 -6.63 7.21
C THR A 21 -2.82 -5.66 6.64
N GLU A 22 -2.44 -4.69 7.46
CA GLU A 22 -1.38 -3.70 7.20
C GLU A 22 -0.08 -4.38 6.72
N GLU A 23 0.33 -5.49 7.33
CA GLU A 23 1.52 -6.25 6.94
C GLU A 23 1.37 -6.91 5.57
N ALA A 24 0.20 -7.45 5.25
CA ALA A 24 -0.07 -8.06 3.95
C ALA A 24 -0.06 -6.99 2.84
N LEU A 25 -0.68 -5.83 3.07
CA LEU A 25 -0.66 -4.69 2.14
C LEU A 25 0.76 -4.20 1.86
N LEU A 26 1.60 -4.08 2.91
CA LEU A 26 3.02 -3.72 2.77
C LEU A 26 3.85 -4.79 2.06
N THR A 27 3.52 -6.07 2.27
CA THR A 27 4.15 -7.20 1.60
C THR A 27 3.87 -7.17 0.11
N VAL A 28 2.61 -7.01 -0.29
CA VAL A 28 2.19 -6.83 -1.69
C VAL A 28 2.91 -5.62 -2.29
N ARG A 29 2.92 -4.47 -1.62
CA ARG A 29 3.66 -3.28 -2.07
C ARG A 29 5.13 -3.60 -2.34
N THR A 30 5.80 -4.29 -1.44
CA THR A 30 7.23 -4.59 -1.59
C THR A 30 7.47 -5.64 -2.69
N ARG A 31 6.57 -6.61 -2.84
CA ARG A 31 6.68 -7.70 -3.82
C ARG A 31 6.48 -7.23 -5.26
N TYR A 32 5.57 -6.29 -5.49
CA TYR A 32 5.29 -5.75 -6.82
C TYR A 32 6.07 -4.47 -7.12
N LEU A 33 6.15 -3.55 -6.15
CA LEU A 33 6.74 -2.21 -6.31
C LEU A 33 8.17 -2.06 -5.78
N GLY A 34 8.71 -3.07 -5.06
CA GLY A 34 10.01 -2.97 -4.42
C GLY A 34 11.19 -2.94 -5.39
N ARG A 35 12.40 -2.80 -4.83
CA ARG A 35 13.68 -2.81 -5.57
C ARG A 35 13.91 -4.10 -6.38
N LYS A 36 13.37 -5.24 -5.93
CA LYS A 36 13.34 -6.52 -6.65
C LYS A 36 11.92 -6.88 -7.10
N GLY A 37 11.02 -5.90 -7.17
CA GLY A 37 9.64 -6.13 -7.51
C GLY A 37 9.47 -6.61 -8.95
N LEU A 38 8.41 -7.37 -9.19
CA LEU A 38 8.07 -7.89 -10.52
C LEU A 38 8.00 -6.76 -11.56
N LEU A 39 7.50 -5.58 -11.17
CA LEU A 39 7.40 -4.40 -12.04
C LEU A 39 8.78 -3.86 -12.45
N THR A 40 9.71 -3.75 -11.51
CA THR A 40 11.10 -3.33 -11.75
C THR A 40 11.86 -4.37 -12.60
N GLY A 41 11.59 -5.66 -12.38
CA GLY A 41 12.14 -6.75 -13.18
C GLY A 41 11.66 -6.74 -14.64
N LEU A 42 10.37 -6.42 -14.85
CA LEU A 42 9.78 -6.24 -16.18
C LEU A 42 10.37 -5.03 -16.90
N LEU A 43 10.47 -3.88 -16.22
CA LEU A 43 11.13 -2.68 -16.74
C LEU A 43 12.59 -2.93 -17.16
N ARG A 44 13.31 -3.78 -16.42
CA ARG A 44 14.70 -4.14 -16.74
C ARG A 44 14.80 -5.09 -17.93
N ASN A 45 13.81 -5.96 -18.14
CA ASN A 45 13.69 -6.79 -19.35
C ASN A 45 13.33 -5.95 -20.59
N ILE A 46 12.55 -4.88 -20.42
CA ILE A 46 12.19 -3.93 -21.49
C ILE A 46 13.36 -3.14 -22.05
N SER A 47 14.47 -3.05 -21.31
CA SER A 47 15.72 -2.52 -21.84
C SER A 47 16.20 -3.30 -23.07
N GLN A 48 15.77 -4.56 -23.27
CA GLN A 48 16.08 -5.35 -24.48
C GLN A 48 15.09 -5.14 -25.64
N THR A 49 14.01 -4.37 -25.45
CA THR A 49 12.96 -4.15 -26.45
C THR A 49 13.14 -2.82 -27.20
N THR A 50 12.46 -2.68 -28.34
CA THR A 50 12.52 -1.52 -29.25
C THR A 50 12.23 -0.18 -28.55
N PRO A 51 12.95 0.90 -28.91
CA PRO A 51 12.85 2.21 -28.26
C PRO A 51 11.46 2.86 -28.35
N GLU A 52 10.62 2.45 -29.30
CA GLU A 52 9.26 2.98 -29.49
C GLU A 52 8.25 2.46 -28.45
N GLU A 53 8.42 1.23 -27.94
CA GLU A 53 7.51 0.67 -26.93
C GLU A 53 7.92 1.02 -25.49
N ARG A 54 9.20 1.38 -25.27
CA ARG A 54 9.73 1.79 -23.96
C ARG A 54 8.94 2.93 -23.28
N PRO A 55 8.64 4.07 -23.93
CA PRO A 55 7.91 5.16 -23.29
C PRO A 55 6.46 4.77 -22.97
N TYR A 56 5.79 4.02 -23.84
CA TYR A 56 4.41 3.57 -23.60
C TYR A 56 4.34 2.62 -22.40
N PHE A 57 5.26 1.66 -22.34
CA PHE A 57 5.32 0.68 -21.25
C PHE A 57 5.73 1.32 -19.92
N GLY A 58 6.66 2.27 -19.95
CA GLY A 58 7.06 3.07 -18.79
C GLY A 58 5.89 3.86 -18.21
N LYS A 59 5.09 4.51 -19.08
CA LYS A 59 3.87 5.23 -18.68
C LYS A 59 2.85 4.30 -18.03
N ARG A 60 2.51 3.20 -18.69
CA ARG A 60 1.55 2.18 -18.17
C ARG A 60 2.02 1.59 -16.84
N SER A 61 3.31 1.29 -16.71
CA SER A 61 3.89 0.78 -15.46
C SER A 61 3.80 1.82 -14.35
N ASN A 62 4.12 3.09 -14.62
CA ASN A 62 4.03 4.14 -13.61
C ASN A 62 2.58 4.42 -13.19
N GLU A 63 1.64 4.37 -14.13
CA GLU A 63 0.21 4.54 -13.85
C GLU A 63 -0.33 3.41 -12.96
N ILE A 64 -0.04 2.15 -13.29
CA ILE A 64 -0.42 1.00 -12.44
C ILE A 64 0.26 1.08 -11.08
N LYS A 65 1.51 1.55 -11.04
CA LYS A 65 2.25 1.78 -9.81
C LYS A 65 1.56 2.82 -8.92
N GLU A 66 1.13 3.94 -9.47
CA GLU A 66 0.41 4.99 -8.73
C GLU A 66 -0.94 4.48 -8.23
N ILE A 67 -1.72 3.78 -9.08
CA ILE A 67 -3.01 3.21 -8.70
C ILE A 67 -2.87 2.23 -7.52
N LEU A 68 -1.92 1.28 -7.62
CA LEU A 68 -1.65 0.32 -6.55
C LEU A 68 -1.14 1.01 -5.27
N THR A 69 -0.25 2.00 -5.42
CA THR A 69 0.26 2.76 -4.27
C THR A 69 -0.87 3.48 -3.56
N GLY A 70 -1.73 4.18 -4.30
CA GLY A 70 -2.87 4.91 -3.73
C GLY A 70 -3.85 3.99 -3.02
N ALA A 71 -4.22 2.86 -3.63
CA ALA A 71 -5.14 1.89 -3.03
C ALA A 71 -4.57 1.28 -1.73
N ILE A 72 -3.28 0.94 -1.74
CA ILE A 72 -2.58 0.39 -0.57
C ILE A 72 -2.47 1.44 0.54
N ASP A 73 -2.07 2.67 0.20
CA ASP A 73 -1.89 3.76 1.18
C ASP A 73 -3.22 4.17 1.82
N GLU A 74 -4.31 4.23 1.04
CA GLU A 74 -5.66 4.52 1.55
C GLU A 74 -6.14 3.41 2.51
N ALA A 75 -5.90 2.14 2.18
CA ALA A 75 -6.24 1.03 3.05
C ALA A 75 -5.41 1.04 4.35
N LEU A 76 -4.11 1.29 4.24
CA LEU A 76 -3.19 1.47 5.37
C LEU A 76 -3.60 2.63 6.27
N GLN A 77 -3.89 3.80 5.70
CA GLN A 77 -4.37 4.96 6.45
C GLN A 77 -5.68 4.65 7.18
N ARG A 78 -6.64 3.98 6.52
CA ARG A 78 -7.91 3.58 7.19
C ARG A 78 -7.66 2.64 8.37
N LEU A 79 -6.78 1.65 8.22
CA LEU A 79 -6.40 0.73 9.29
C LEU A 79 -5.66 1.44 10.44
N SER A 80 -4.71 2.31 10.10
CA SER A 80 -3.95 3.10 11.07
C SER A 80 -4.85 4.07 11.84
N HIS A 81 -5.77 4.76 11.15
CA HIS A 81 -6.76 5.64 11.77
C HIS A 81 -7.67 4.88 12.73
N LYS A 82 -8.21 3.72 12.31
CA LYS A 82 -9.00 2.85 13.19
C LYS A 82 -8.22 2.40 14.43
N LYS A 83 -6.97 1.94 14.28
CA LYS A 83 -6.12 1.57 15.42
C LYS A 83 -5.90 2.75 16.36
N ARG A 84 -5.67 3.94 15.82
CA ARG A 84 -5.39 5.16 16.59
C ARG A 84 -6.62 5.64 17.36
N GLU A 85 -7.81 5.64 16.75
CA GLU A 85 -9.07 5.94 17.41
C GLU A 85 -9.38 4.94 18.53
N HIS A 86 -9.10 3.65 18.31
CA HIS A 86 -9.31 2.62 19.31
C HIS A 86 -8.32 2.72 20.48
N ALA A 87 -7.08 3.17 20.22
CA ALA A 87 -6.08 3.47 21.26
C ALA A 87 -6.46 4.72 22.06
N LEU A 88 -6.89 5.79 21.38
CA LEU A 88 -7.41 7.01 22.01
C LEU A 88 -8.65 6.75 22.89
N GLN A 89 -9.52 5.80 22.52
CA GLN A 89 -10.64 5.39 23.37
C GLN A 89 -10.20 4.55 24.58
N LYS A 90 -9.13 3.76 24.49
CA LYS A 90 -8.54 3.06 25.64
C LYS A 90 -7.77 3.99 26.57
N GLU A 91 -7.21 5.08 26.05
CA GLU A 91 -6.58 6.16 26.80
C GLU A 91 -7.55 7.29 27.19
N LYS A 92 -8.86 7.11 26.96
CA LYS A 92 -9.88 7.78 27.76
C LYS A 92 -9.87 7.17 29.16
N ILE A 93 -8.76 7.45 29.84
CA ILE A 93 -8.67 7.55 31.28
C ILE A 93 -9.94 8.27 31.71
N ASP A 94 -10.70 7.56 32.53
CA ASP A 94 -11.83 8.00 33.30
C ASP A 94 -11.40 9.24 34.11
N VAL A 95 -11.47 10.43 33.50
CA VAL A 95 -11.23 11.73 34.15
C VAL A 95 -12.38 12.10 35.11
N THR A 96 -13.27 11.16 35.40
CA THR A 96 -14.30 11.23 36.44
C THR A 96 -13.79 10.92 37.85
N LEU A 97 -12.50 10.65 38.04
CA LEU A 97 -11.93 10.67 39.39
C LEU A 97 -12.13 12.08 40.01
N PRO A 98 -12.86 12.21 41.13
CA PRO A 98 -13.10 13.49 41.75
C PRO A 98 -11.77 14.12 42.15
N GLY A 99 -11.56 15.35 41.70
CA GLY A 99 -10.34 16.12 41.94
C GLY A 99 -9.94 16.05 43.41
N ARG A 100 -8.65 15.78 43.65
CA ARG A 100 -8.06 15.74 44.99
C ARG A 100 -8.36 17.08 45.67
N ALA A 101 -9.27 17.06 46.65
CA ALA A 101 -9.62 18.22 47.45
C ALA A 101 -8.35 18.71 48.16
N VAL A 102 -7.87 19.89 47.76
CA VAL A 102 -6.89 20.64 48.52
C VAL A 102 -7.62 21.09 49.80
N ARG A 103 -7.33 20.45 50.92
CA ARG A 103 -7.83 20.89 52.24
C ARG A 103 -7.01 22.09 52.71
N PRO A 104 -7.64 23.04 53.44
CA PRO A 104 -7.10 24.37 53.75
C PRO A 104 -5.86 24.33 54.66
#